data_AF-A0A2J9EAX0-F1
#
_entry.id   AF-A0A2J9EAX0-F1
#
_cell.length_a   1.000
_cell.length_b   1.000
_cell.length_c   1.000
_cell.angle_alpha   90.00
_cell.angle_beta   90.00
_cell.angle_gamma   90.00
#
_symmetry.space_group_name_H-M   'P 1'
#
loop_
_entity.id
_entity.type
_entity.pdbx_description
1 polymer ?
#
loop_
_entity_poly.entity_id
_entity_poly.type
_entity_poly.pdbx_seq_one_letter_code
_entity_poly.pdbx_strand_id
1 'polypeptide(L)' 'MEKPNPLASLSLVIWFLTFIPCYRMAQKAGFGWKMALILSMPGLHFIMLYVFAYMKWPNAPYR' A
#
# COMPACT_ATOMS: atom_id res chain seq x y z
N MET A 1 10.45 6.47 31.44
CA MET A 1 10.15 7.06 30.12
C MET A 1 10.91 6.26 29.08
N GLU A 2 10.25 5.34 28.37
CA GLU A 2 10.88 4.62 27.27
C GLU A 2 11.27 5.65 26.19
N LYS A 3 12.55 5.71 25.85
CA LYS A 3 13.03 6.56 24.75
C LYS A 3 12.31 6.11 23.48
N PRO A 4 11.65 7.01 22.73
CA PRO A 4 11.03 6.64 21.47
C PRO A 4 12.11 6.04 20.57
N ASN A 5 11.87 4.82 20.09
CA ASN A 5 12.83 4.12 19.25
C ASN A 5 12.88 4.87 17.90
N PRO A 6 13.97 5.60 17.59
CA PRO A 6 13.99 6.52 16.46
C PRO A 6 13.76 5.82 15.12
N LEU A 7 14.13 4.53 15.04
CA LEU A 7 13.87 3.65 13.90
C LEU A 7 12.38 3.39 13.69
N ALA A 8 11.60 3.23 14.76
CA ALA A 8 10.15 3.01 14.68
C ALA A 8 9.41 4.28 14.24
N SER A 9 9.87 5.45 14.68
CA SER A 9 9.33 6.73 14.22
C SER A 9 9.63 6.99 12.74
N LEU A 10 10.87 6.71 12.30
CA LEU A 10 11.27 6.83 10.90
C LEU A 10 10.48 5.85 10.00
N SER A 11 10.31 4.60 10.42
CA SER A 11 9.58 3.61 9.64
C SER A 11 8.09 3.97 9.49
N LEU A 12 7.46 4.55 10.53
CA LEU A 12 6.09 5.07 10.44
C LEU A 12 5.97 6.24 9.46
N VAL A 13 6.92 7.18 9.47
CA VAL A 13 6.92 8.32 8.54
C VAL A 13 7.09 7.84 7.10
N ILE A 14 8.03 6.93 6.85
CA ILE A 14 8.26 6.33 5.53
C ILE A 14 7.00 5.59 5.06
N TRP A 15 6.38 4.81 5.95
CA TRP A 15 5.13 4.11 5.66
C TRP A 15 3.98 5.06 5.30
N PHE A 16 3.85 6.18 6.00
CA PHE A 16 2.82 7.18 5.71
C PHE A 16 3.02 7.84 4.34
N LEU A 17 4.27 8.09 3.96
CA LEU A 17 4.61 8.64 2.64
C LEU A 17 4.34 7.64 1.52
N THR A 18 4.63 6.35 1.72
CA THR A 18 4.36 5.29 0.73
C THR A 18 2.89 4.87 0.69
N PHE A 19 2.11 5.10 1.75
CA PHE A 19 0.67 4.86 1.78
C PHE A 19 -0.09 5.68 0.73
N ILE A 20 0.29 6.94 0.52
CA ILE A 20 -0.39 7.85 -0.43
C ILE A 20 -0.37 7.30 -1.87
N PRO A 21 0.79 6.96 -2.48
CA PRO A 21 0.80 6.37 -3.82
C PRO A 21 0.10 5.00 -3.87
N CYS A 22 0.21 4.18 -2.81
CA CYS A 22 -0.50 2.91 -2.71
C CYS A 22 -2.02 3.09 -2.72
N TYR A 23 -2.53 4.08 -1.98
CA TYR A 23 -3.94 4.44 -1.95
C TYR A 23 -4.43 4.89 -3.33
N ARG A 24 -3.65 5.73 -4.02
CA ARG A 24 -3.99 6.15 -5.39
C ARG A 24 -3.99 4.98 -6.38
N MET A 25 -3.05 4.04 -6.27
CA MET A 25 -3.04 2.83 -7.10
C MET A 25 -4.26 1.94 -6.83
N ALA A 26 -4.56 1.67 -5.56
CA ALA A 26 -5.73 0.88 -5.17
C ALA A 26 -7.03 1.51 -5.70
N GLN A 27 -7.21 2.82 -5.55
CA GLN A 27 -8.37 3.54 -6.07
C GLN A 27 -8.46 3.50 -7.59
N LYS A 28 -7.34 3.67 -8.32
CA LYS A 28 -7.32 3.57 -9.80
C LYS A 28 -7.73 2.19 -10.29
N ALA A 29 -7.30 1.15 -9.61
CA ALA A 29 -7.67 -0.22 -9.93
C ALA A 29 -9.12 -0.56 -9.52
N GLY A 30 -9.81 0.31 -8.76
CA GLY A 30 -11.18 0.08 -8.27
C GLY A 30 -11.26 -0.62 -6.92
N PHE A 31 -10.14 -0.77 -6.22
CA PHE A 31 -10.09 -1.35 -4.88
C PHE A 31 -10.27 -0.28 -3.80
N GLY A 32 -10.98 -0.65 -2.72
CA GLY A 32 -11.23 0.24 -1.58
C GLY A 32 -10.01 0.48 -0.68
N TRP A 33 -10.19 1.34 0.32
CA TRP A 33 -9.17 1.71 1.32
C TRP A 33 -8.53 0.53 2.06
N LYS A 34 -9.27 -0.58 2.23
CA LYS A 34 -8.75 -1.82 2.83
C LYS A 34 -7.57 -2.41 2.04
N MET A 35 -7.63 -2.38 0.71
CA MET A 35 -6.51 -2.86 -0.13
C MET A 35 -5.34 -1.88 -0.15
N ALA A 36 -5.58 -0.58 0.00
CA ALA A 36 -4.50 0.39 0.16
C ALA A 36 -3.70 0.14 1.44
N LEU A 37 -4.37 -0.22 2.54
CA LEU A 37 -3.73 -0.60 3.80
C LEU A 37 -2.85 -1.85 3.62
N ILE A 38 -3.39 -2.91 3.01
CA ILE A 38 -2.64 -4.14 2.76
C ILE A 38 -1.44 -3.88 1.83
N LEU A 39 -1.64 -3.10 0.77
CA LEU A 39 -0.59 -2.72 -0.17
C LEU A 39 0.50 -1.87 0.50
N SER A 40 0.16 -1.02 1.46
CA SER A 40 1.14 -0.16 2.13
C SER A 40 2.06 -0.89 3.13
N MET A 41 1.73 -2.11 3.57
CA MET A 41 2.54 -2.81 4.57
C MET A 41 3.91 -3.20 4.00
N PRO A 42 5.05 -2.79 4.61
CA PRO A 42 6.38 -2.91 4.01
C PRO A 42 6.88 -4.34 3.75
N GLY A 43 6.21 -5.37 4.27
CA GLY A 43 6.45 -6.78 3.90
C GLY A 43 5.52 -7.31 2.82
N LEU A 44 4.22 -6.98 2.90
CA LEU A 44 3.21 -7.45 1.95
C LEU A 44 3.19 -6.62 0.66
N HIS A 45 3.83 -5.46 0.65
CA HIS A 45 3.88 -4.53 -0.49
C HIS A 45 4.33 -5.23 -1.77
N PHE A 46 5.44 -5.98 -1.73
CA PHE A 46 6.00 -6.67 -2.89
C PHE A 46 5.07 -7.77 -3.43
N ILE A 47 4.45 -8.54 -2.52
CA ILE A 47 3.48 -9.57 -2.89
C ILE A 47 2.24 -8.93 -3.50
N MET A 48 1.76 -7.84 -2.92
CA MET A 48 0.60 -7.11 -3.46
C MET A 48 0.91 -6.48 -4.81
N LEU A 49 2.10 -5.94 -5.06
CA LEU A 49 2.49 -5.46 -6.39
C LEU A 49 2.45 -6.61 -7.42
N TYR A 50 2.93 -7.80 -7.05
CA TYR A 50 2.84 -8.99 -7.89
C TYR A 50 1.37 -9.35 -8.17
N VAL A 51 0.53 -9.46 -7.13
CA VAL A 51 -0.91 -9.73 -7.30
C VAL A 51 -1.57 -8.67 -8.18
N PHE A 52 -1.29 -7.39 -7.97
CA PHE A 52 -1.82 -6.29 -8.78
C PHE A 52 -1.38 -6.38 -10.25
N ALA A 53 -0.18 -6.91 -10.54
CA ALA A 53 0.30 -7.06 -11.92
C ALA A 53 -0.44 -8.17 -12.69
N TYR A 54 -0.85 -9.25 -12.02
CA TYR A 54 -1.51 -10.40 -12.65
C TYR A 54 -3.03 -10.44 -12.46
N MET A 55 -3.56 -9.72 -11.47
CA MET A 55 -4.99 -9.72 -11.17
C MET A 55 -5.72 -8.72 -12.06
N LYS A 56 -6.86 -9.13 -12.63
CA LYS A 56 -7.72 -8.23 -13.41
C LYS A 56 -8.27 -7.14 -12.49
N TRP A 57 -7.97 -5.88 -12.78
CA TRP A 57 -8.45 -4.78 -11.96
C TRP A 57 -9.97 -4.63 -12.12
N PRO A 58 -10.74 -4.48 -11.03
CA PRO A 58 -12.19 -4.32 -11.12
C PRO A 58 -12.60 -3.08 -11.95
N ASN A 59 -11.74 -2.07 -12.00
CA ASN A 59 -11.95 -0.87 -12.82
C ASN A 59 -11.12 -0.85 -14.12
N ALA A 60 -10.46 -1.96 -14.49
CA ALA A 60 -9.87 -2.04 -15.82
C ALA A 60 -11.01 -2.02 -16.85
N PRO A 61 -10.98 -1.11 -17.84
CA PRO A 61 -11.96 -1.14 -18.91
C PRO A 61 -11.92 -2.54 -19.54
N TYR A 62 -13.07 -3.19 -19.62
CA TYR A 62 -13.22 -4.44 -20.36
C TYR A 62 -12.72 -4.18 -21.79
N ARG A 63 -11.54 -4.70 -22.10
CA ARG A 63 -11.14 -4.95 -23.48
C ARG A 63 -11.45 -6.40 -23.79
#